data_AF-A0A9D1JBI3-F1
#
_entry.id   AF-A0A9D1JBI3-F1
#
_cell.length_a   1.000
_cell.length_b   1.000
_cell.length_c   1.000
_cell.angle_alpha   90.00
_cell.angle_beta   90.00
_cell.angle_gamma   90.00
#
_symmetry.space_group_name_H-M   'P 1'
#
loop_
_entity.id
_entity.type
_entity.pdbx_description
1 polymer ?
#
loop_
_entity_poly.entity_id
_entity_poly.type
_entity_poly.pdbx_seq_one_letter_code
_entity_poly.pdbx_strand_id
1 'polypeptide(L)'
;WAVHPQYRGLGIEEIFLNKLAEELLCGKEISLTTYREGDKADTGYRKKYLSLGFTERELLTEYGYPTQRFVLTPRDWENASPKREGENILCGKRK
;
A
#
# COMPACT_ATOMS: atom_id res chain seq x y z
N TRP A 1 6.91 5.24 14.46
CA TRP A 1 7.41 3.88 14.19
C TRP A 1 6.40 2.92 14.79
N ALA A 2 5.53 2.32 13.97
CA ALA A 2 4.33 1.61 14.47
C ALA A 2 4.37 0.09 14.25
N VAL A 3 5.54 -0.47 13.91
CA VAL A 3 5.70 -1.90 13.69
C VAL A 3 6.89 -2.38 14.50
N HIS A 4 6.64 -3.33 15.40
CA HIS A 4 7.68 -3.97 16.22
C HIS A 4 8.71 -4.65 15.29
N PRO A 5 10.02 -4.58 15.57
CA PRO A 5 11.07 -5.13 14.69
C PRO A 5 10.87 -6.60 14.31
N GLN A 6 10.25 -7.40 15.18
CA GLN A 6 9.93 -8.81 14.92
C GLN A 6 8.90 -9.03 13.80
N TYR A 7 8.07 -8.02 13.48
CA TYR A 7 7.06 -8.11 12.42
C TYR A 7 7.55 -7.56 11.09
N ARG A 8 8.78 -7.02 11.06
CA ARG A 8 9.40 -6.47 9.87
C ARG A 8 9.79 -7.63 8.95
N GLY A 9 9.05 -7.82 7.85
CA GLY A 9 9.33 -8.87 6.87
C GLY A 9 8.50 -10.16 6.98
N LEU A 10 7.47 -10.19 7.83
CA LEU A 10 6.55 -11.34 7.94
C LEU A 10 5.35 -11.29 6.99
N GLY A 11 5.34 -10.40 5.99
CA GLY A 11 4.21 -10.24 5.06
C GLY A 11 2.95 -9.65 5.71
N ILE A 12 3.05 -9.20 6.97
CA ILE A 12 1.95 -8.53 7.68
C ILE A 12 1.54 -7.25 6.96
N GLU A 13 2.45 -6.60 6.25
CA GLU A 13 2.11 -5.42 5.44
C GLU A 13 1.11 -5.77 4.34
N GLU A 14 1.23 -6.94 3.72
CA GLU A 14 0.29 -7.43 2.70
C GLU A 14 -1.06 -7.80 3.33
N ILE A 15 -1.05 -8.50 4.47
CA ILE A 15 -2.30 -8.85 5.20
C ILE A 15 -3.02 -7.59 5.70
N PHE A 16 -2.26 -6.60 6.18
CA PHE A 16 -2.79 -5.34 6.64
C PHE A 16 -3.38 -4.52 5.50
N LEU A 17 -2.70 -4.47 4.35
CA LEU A 17 -3.21 -3.84 3.13
C LEU A 17 -4.45 -4.57 2.58
N ASN A 18 -4.47 -5.92 2.60
CA ASN A 18 -5.65 -6.73 2.29
C ASN A 18 -6.84 -6.28 3.13
N LYS A 19 -6.65 -6.25 4.45
CA LYS A 19 -7.73 -5.92 5.38
C LYS A 19 -8.18 -4.46 5.26
N LEU A 20 -7.25 -3.54 5.03
CA LEU A 20 -7.57 -2.14 4.74
C LEU A 20 -8.35 -1.97 3.44
N ALA A 21 -7.95 -2.67 2.39
CA ALA A 21 -8.61 -2.64 1.09
C ALA A 21 -10.03 -3.21 1.18
N GLU A 22 -10.19 -4.36 1.84
CA GLU A 22 -11.47 -5.06 2.02
C GLU A 22 -12.43 -4.30 2.95
N GLU A 23 -11.98 -3.86 4.12
CA GLU A 23 -12.87 -3.29 5.15
C GLU A 23 -13.05 -1.77 5.06
N LEU A 24 -11.99 -1.02 4.74
CA LEU A 24 -11.98 0.43 4.87
C LEU A 24 -12.11 1.16 3.53
N LEU A 25 -11.52 0.60 2.48
CA LEU A 25 -11.33 1.31 1.21
C LEU A 25 -12.26 0.82 0.10
N CYS A 26 -12.82 -0.39 0.15
CA CYS A 26 -13.89 -0.89 -0.70
C CYS A 26 -13.84 -0.36 -2.16
N GLY A 27 -12.73 -0.62 -2.85
CA GLY A 27 -12.52 -0.16 -4.23
C GLY A 27 -12.02 1.28 -4.40
N LYS A 28 -11.54 1.93 -3.34
CA LYS A 28 -10.81 3.21 -3.41
C LYS A 28 -9.32 2.99 -3.63
N GLU A 29 -8.71 3.93 -4.32
CA GLU A 29 -7.25 3.99 -4.46
C GLU A 29 -6.59 4.26 -3.10
N ILE A 30 -5.51 3.53 -2.82
CA ILE A 30 -4.65 3.79 -1.67
C ILE A 30 -3.48 4.62 -2.18
N SER A 31 -3.25 5.78 -1.58
CA SER A 31 -2.05 6.56 -1.87
C SER A 31 -1.21 6.73 -0.62
N LEU A 32 0.10 6.61 -0.78
CA LEU A 32 1.09 6.85 0.25
C LEU A 32 2.23 7.66 -0.33
N THR A 33 2.91 8.40 0.52
CA THR A 33 4.12 9.13 0.15
C THR A 33 5.32 8.47 0.82
N THR A 34 6.37 8.27 0.03
CA THR A 34 7.62 7.68 0.50
C THR A 34 8.82 8.45 -0.05
N TYR A 35 10.03 8.04 0.30
CA TYR A 35 11.26 8.72 -0.11
C TYR A 35 11.52 8.56 -1.63
N ARG A 36 12.31 9.47 -2.19
CA ARG A 36 12.72 9.41 -3.60
C ARG A 36 13.77 8.33 -3.84
N GLU A 37 14.01 8.03 -5.11
CA GLU A 37 15.00 7.04 -5.51
C GLU A 37 16.39 7.53 -5.11
N GLY A 38 17.18 6.68 -4.47
CA GLY A 38 18.52 7.05 -3.99
C GLY A 38 18.53 7.89 -2.72
N ASP A 39 17.39 8.08 -2.05
CA ASP A 39 17.37 8.71 -0.73
C ASP A 39 18.02 7.79 0.30
N LYS A 40 18.97 8.31 1.08
CA LYS A 40 19.67 7.57 2.13
C LYS A 40 18.73 7.14 3.27
N ALA A 41 17.58 7.80 3.40
CA ALA A 41 16.53 7.41 4.34
C ALA A 41 15.70 6.21 3.84
N ASP A 42 15.73 5.87 2.55
CA ASP A 42 15.07 4.68 2.05
C ASP A 42 15.87 3.43 2.41
N THR A 43 15.27 2.58 3.23
CA THR A 43 15.86 1.31 3.70
C THR A 43 15.35 0.11 2.88
N GLY A 44 14.76 0.36 1.71
CA GLY A 44 14.18 -0.66 0.83
C GLY A 44 12.66 -0.73 0.91
N TYR A 45 12.00 0.27 1.51
CA TYR A 45 10.54 0.35 1.55
C TYR A 45 9.98 0.59 0.15
N ARG A 46 10.68 1.36 -0.69
CA ARG A 46 10.26 1.58 -2.08
C ARG A 46 10.09 0.27 -2.86
N LYS A 47 11.10 -0.60 -2.79
CA LYS A 47 11.07 -1.92 -3.43
C LYS A 47 9.92 -2.77 -2.90
N LYS A 48 9.61 -2.66 -1.60
CA LYS A 48 8.50 -3.35 -0.97
C LYS A 48 7.14 -2.86 -1.47
N TYR A 49 6.93 -1.55 -1.57
CA TYR A 49 5.68 -1.01 -2.14
C TYR A 49 5.48 -1.40 -3.60
N LEU A 50 6.56 -1.35 -4.41
CA LEU A 50 6.54 -1.84 -5.79
C LEU A 50 6.15 -3.32 -5.87
N SER A 51 6.69 -4.18 -4.99
CA SER A 51 6.30 -5.61 -4.95
C SER A 51 4.87 -5.85 -4.48
N LEU A 52 4.30 -4.92 -3.71
CA LEU A 52 2.90 -4.95 -3.25
C LEU A 52 1.92 -4.41 -4.30
N GLY A 53 2.39 -4.02 -5.49
CA GLY A 53 1.57 -3.51 -6.59
C GLY A 53 1.36 -1.99 -6.57
N PHE A 54 2.03 -1.25 -5.69
CA PHE A 54 1.99 0.21 -5.76
C PHE A 54 2.77 0.71 -6.98
N THR A 55 2.24 1.73 -7.62
CA THR A 55 2.87 2.40 -8.76
C THR A 55 3.29 3.81 -8.38
N GLU A 56 4.48 4.20 -8.84
CA GLU A 56 5.01 5.56 -8.71
C GLU A 56 4.15 6.56 -9.48
N ARG A 57 3.87 7.71 -8.85
CA ARG A 57 3.10 8.82 -9.41
C ARG A 57 3.87 10.13 -9.27
N GLU A 58 3.31 11.08 -8.53
CA GLU A 58 3.78 12.45 -8.45
C GLU A 58 4.96 12.59 -7.49
N LEU A 59 5.99 13.34 -7.90
CA LEU A 59 7.04 13.80 -7.00
C LEU A 59 6.47 14.94 -6.15
N LEU A 60 6.53 14.81 -4.84
CA LEU A 60 5.98 15.78 -3.89
C LEU A 60 7.09 16.30 -2.98
N THR A 61 6.73 17.29 -2.16
CA THR A 61 7.57 17.79 -1.07
C THR A 61 6.68 17.91 0.16
N GLU A 62 6.92 17.06 1.16
CA GLU A 62 6.18 17.08 2.42
C GLU A 62 7.07 17.54 3.55
N TYR A 63 6.60 18.51 4.34
CA TYR A 63 7.35 19.09 5.46
C TYR A 63 8.75 19.59 5.08
N GLY A 64 8.92 20.07 3.84
CA GLY A 64 10.19 20.55 3.31
C GLY A 64 11.14 19.45 2.80
N TYR A 65 10.72 18.18 2.82
CA TYR A 65 11.51 17.05 2.32
C TYR A 65 10.96 16.51 0.99
N PRO A 66 11.83 16.18 0.02
CA PRO A 66 11.41 15.64 -1.26
C PRO A 66 10.87 14.22 -1.10
N THR A 67 9.59 14.03 -1.37
CA THR A 67 8.91 12.72 -1.33
C THR A 67 8.42 12.31 -2.73
N GLN A 68 7.95 11.08 -2.83
CA GLN A 68 7.38 10.46 -4.01
C GLN A 68 6.05 9.83 -3.62
N ARG A 69 4.98 10.16 -4.35
CA ARG A 69 3.67 9.53 -4.21
C ARG A 69 3.66 8.18 -4.89
N PHE A 70 3.10 7.20 -4.18
CA PHE A 70 2.80 5.86 -4.64
C PHE A 70 1.30 5.64 -4.55
N VAL A 71 0.73 5.02 -5.57
CA VAL A 71 -0.70 4.72 -5.65
C VAL A 71 -0.89 3.25 -5.95
N LEU A 72 -1.73 2.60 -5.16
CA LEU A 72 -2.21 1.25 -5.39
C LEU A 72 -3.69 1.35 -5.78
N THR A 73 -3.99 0.95 -7.01
CA THR A 73 -5.38 0.89 -7.48
C THR A 73 -5.99 -0.47 -7.13
N PRO A 74 -7.32 -0.56 -6.94
CA PRO A 74 -7.99 -1.84 -6.72
C PRO A 74 -7.75 -2.86 -7.84
N ARG A 75 -7.52 -2.38 -9.07
CA ARG A 75 -7.18 -3.22 -10.22
C ARG A 75 -5.79 -3.82 -10.12
N ASP A 76 -4.81 -3.03 -9.69
CA ASP A 76 -3.43 -3.51 -9.50
C ASP A 76 -3.38 -4.53 -8.34
N TRP A 77 -4.24 -4.34 -7.33
CA TRP A 77 -4.40 -5.25 -6.21
C TRP A 77 -4.96 -6.63 -6.59
N GLU A 78 -6.02 -6.68 -7.41
CA GLU A 78 -6.59 -7.94 -7.92
C GLU A 78 -5.57 -8.77 -8.71
N ASN A 79 -4.59 -8.11 -9.34
CA ASN A 79 -3.53 -8.78 -10.08
C ASN A 79 -2.38 -9.24 -9.18
N ALA A 80 -2.16 -8.58 -8.04
CA ALA A 80 -1.09 -8.90 -7.10
C ALA A 80 -1.47 -10.01 -6.09
N SER A 81 -2.76 -10.14 -5.76
CA SER A 81 -3.24 -11.16 -4.82
C SER A 81 -3.58 -12.48 -5.52
N PRO A 82 -3.22 -13.65 -4.94
CA PRO A 82 -3.74 -14.93 -5.41
C PRO A 82 -5.25 -14.96 -5.17
N LYS A 83 -6.02 -15.26 -6.23
CA LYS A 83 -7.48 -15.33 -6.19
C LYS A 83 -7.94 -16.26 -5.06
N ARG A 84 -8.42 -15.69 -3.95
CA ARG A 84 -9.25 -16.43 -3.00
C ARG A 84 -10.65 -16.44 -3.58
N GLU A 85 -11.01 -17.55 -4.22
CA GLU A 85 -12.38 -17.81 -4.63
C GLU A 85 -13.29 -17.74 -3.41
N GLY A 86 -14.27 -16.83 -3.47
CA GLY A 86 -15.38 -16.78 -2.54
C GLY A 86 -15.15 -15.85 -1.35
N GLU A 87 -15.42 -14.57 -1.54
CA GLU A 87 -16.09 -13.77 -0.51
C GLU A 87 -16.74 -12.54 -1.18
N ASN A 88 -18.05 -12.67 -1.45
CA ASN A 88 -18.90 -11.55 -1.82
C ASN A 88 -18.98 -10.61 -0.61
N ILE A 89 -18.14 -9.58 -0.58
CA ILE A 89 -18.30 -8.51 0.41
C ILE A 89 -19.02 -7.34 -0.25
N LEU A 90 -20.34 -7.37 -0.08
CA LEU A 90 -21.23 -6.25 -0.30
C LEU A 90 -20.66 -5.03 0.43
N CYS A 91 -20.16 -4.04 -0.31
CA CYS A 91 -19.88 -2.71 0.22
C CYS A 91 -21.16 -2.17 0.84
N GLY A 92 -21.32 -2.36 2.14
CA GLY A 92 -22.57 -2.14 2.84
C GLY A 92 -23.02 -0.70 2.66
N LYS A 93 -24.18 -0.54 2.00
CA LYS A 93 -25.02 0.64 2.14
C LYS A 93 -25.25 0.86 3.64
N ARG A 94 -24.50 1.77 4.25
CA ARG A 94 -24.96 2.39 5.51
C ARG A 94 -26.09 3.33 5.11
N LYS A 95 -27.32 2.89 5.39
CA LYS A 95 -28.51 3.75 5.46
C LYS A 95 -28.30 4.83 6.52
#